data_AF-A0A7C0X1D2-F1
#
_entry.id   AF-A0A7C0X1D2-F1
#
_cell.length_a   1.000
_cell.length_b   1.000
_cell.length_c   1.000
_cell.angle_alpha   90.00
_cell.angle_beta   90.00
_cell.angle_gamma   90.00
#
_symmetry.space_group_name_H-M   'P 1'
#
loop_
_entity.id
_entity.type
_entity.pdbx_description
1 polymer ?
#
loop_
_entity_poly.entity_id
_entity_poly.type
_entity_poly.pdbx_seq_one_letter_code
_entity_poly.pdbx_strand_id
1 'polypeptide(L)'
;MQSKDNDVPKNLFQQIRDMTVAQKIEFSRRAGKEARSILLRDPSKVVQMAVIQSPKITESEILMVARNRQVEDDVLRYIVSRRDWIKNYSIKVALVNNPKTPMAVALRLIPSLAPKDLSNLVRSKAVPRALAAAAERRLKEMRR
;
A
#
# COMPACT_ATOMS: atom_id res chain seq x y z
N MET A 1 -30.57 17.10 -35.97
CA MET A 1 -30.01 17.83 -34.80
C MET A 1 -28.63 17.25 -34.55
N GLN A 2 -27.60 17.91 -35.05
CA GLN A 2 -26.20 17.51 -34.90
C GLN A 2 -25.71 17.93 -33.52
N SER A 3 -25.45 16.96 -32.65
CA SER A 3 -24.53 17.14 -31.53
C SER A 3 -23.26 16.40 -31.89
N LYS A 4 -22.35 17.09 -32.57
CA LYS A 4 -20.95 16.70 -32.67
C LYS A 4 -20.37 16.85 -31.26
N ASP A 5 -20.44 15.80 -30.46
CA ASP A 5 -19.69 15.75 -29.21
C ASP A 5 -18.21 15.73 -29.58
N ASN A 6 -17.48 16.74 -29.10
CA ASN A 6 -16.05 16.86 -29.30
C ASN A 6 -15.35 15.63 -28.71
N ASP A 7 -14.86 14.74 -29.58
CA ASP A 7 -13.93 13.65 -29.23
C ASP A 7 -12.58 14.26 -28.83
N VAL A 8 -12.54 14.92 -27.67
CA VAL A 8 -11.30 15.25 -26.99
C VAL A 8 -10.67 13.92 -26.57
N PRO A 9 -9.43 13.60 -26.98
CA PRO A 9 -8.77 12.37 -26.56
C PRO A 9 -8.73 12.30 -25.03
N LYS A 10 -9.55 11.40 -24.46
CA LYS A 10 -9.59 11.22 -23.00
C LYS A 10 -8.23 10.69 -22.54
N ASN A 11 -7.58 11.42 -21.64
CA ASN A 11 -6.38 10.93 -20.99
C ASN A 11 -6.72 9.68 -20.15
N LEU A 12 -5.77 8.76 -19.96
CA LEU A 12 -5.93 7.47 -19.28
C LEU A 12 -6.66 7.59 -17.92
N PHE A 13 -6.38 8.67 -17.18
CA PHE A 13 -7.08 8.96 -15.92
C PHE A 13 -8.59 9.14 -16.10
N GLN A 14 -9.01 9.90 -17.11
CA GLN A 14 -10.43 10.14 -17.41
C GLN A 14 -11.10 8.83 -17.86
N GLN A 15 -10.44 8.06 -18.72
CA GLN A 15 -10.94 6.76 -19.16
C GLN A 15 -11.18 5.80 -17.98
N ILE A 16 -10.21 5.70 -17.05
CA ILE A 16 -10.35 4.84 -15.87
C ILE A 16 -11.44 5.37 -14.94
N ARG A 17 -11.58 6.70 -14.79
CA ARG A 17 -12.63 7.29 -13.95
C ARG A 17 -14.03 6.91 -14.44
N ASP A 18 -14.23 6.90 -15.75
CA ASP A 18 -15.51 6.60 -16.39
C ASP A 18 -15.85 5.10 -16.37
N MET A 19 -14.88 4.22 -16.03
CA MET A 19 -15.13 2.79 -15.89
C MET A 19 -15.95 2.46 -14.64
N THR A 20 -16.87 1.52 -14.77
CA THR A 20 -17.50 0.86 -13.62
C THR A 20 -16.48 0.06 -12.80
N VAL A 21 -16.84 -0.28 -11.56
CA VAL A 21 -15.98 -1.12 -10.69
C VAL A 21 -15.62 -2.45 -11.36
N ALA A 22 -16.58 -3.11 -12.01
CA ALA A 22 -16.34 -4.36 -12.73
C ALA A 22 -15.34 -4.19 -13.88
N GLN A 23 -15.50 -3.12 -14.67
CA GLN A 23 -14.56 -2.80 -15.76
C GLN A 23 -13.15 -2.48 -15.23
N LYS A 24 -13.04 -1.78 -14.09
CA LYS A 24 -11.75 -1.51 -13.43
C LYS A 24 -11.06 -2.78 -12.98
N ILE A 25 -11.80 -3.74 -12.43
CA ILE A 25 -11.28 -5.06 -12.02
C ILE A 25 -10.79 -5.84 -13.24
N GLU A 26 -11.57 -5.88 -14.32
CA GLU A 26 -11.16 -6.55 -15.56
C GLU A 26 -9.91 -5.88 -16.17
N PHE A 27 -9.89 -4.55 -16.16
CA PHE A 27 -8.79 -3.75 -16.68
C PHE A 27 -7.51 -3.92 -15.86
N SER A 28 -7.59 -4.06 -14.52
CA SER A 28 -6.41 -4.19 -13.65
C SER A 28 -5.52 -5.40 -14.00
N ARG A 29 -6.10 -6.46 -14.56
CA ARG A 29 -5.37 -7.68 -14.98
C ARG A 29 -4.41 -7.41 -16.13
N ARG A 30 -4.77 -6.49 -17.03
CA ARG A 30 -4.00 -6.13 -18.23
C ARG A 30 -3.39 -4.73 -18.20
N ALA A 31 -3.69 -3.95 -17.16
CA ALA A 31 -3.24 -2.59 -16.98
C ALA A 31 -1.71 -2.45 -17.00
N GLY A 32 -1.24 -1.44 -17.74
CA GLY A 32 0.15 -0.96 -17.66
C GLY A 32 0.45 -0.28 -16.32
N LYS A 33 1.73 0.04 -16.09
CA LYS A 33 2.20 0.66 -14.83
C LYS A 33 1.42 1.92 -14.47
N GLU A 34 1.19 2.81 -15.44
CA GLU A 34 0.46 4.06 -15.22
C GLU A 34 -0.99 3.82 -14.80
N ALA A 35 -1.70 2.96 -15.54
CA ALA A 35 -3.07 2.56 -15.21
C ALA A 35 -3.17 1.93 -13.81
N ARG A 36 -2.23 1.07 -13.43
CA ARG A 36 -2.21 0.49 -12.06
C ARG A 36 -2.00 1.56 -11.00
N SER A 37 -1.13 2.54 -11.23
CA SER A 37 -0.92 3.64 -10.29
C SER A 37 -2.18 4.47 -10.04
N ILE A 38 -3.02 4.62 -11.06
CA ILE A 38 -4.32 5.29 -10.98
C ILE A 38 -5.31 4.40 -10.22
N LEU A 39 -5.44 3.13 -10.62
CA LEU A 39 -6.36 2.17 -9.99
C LEU A 39 -6.04 1.88 -8.52
N LEU A 40 -4.77 1.93 -8.10
CA LEU A 40 -4.36 1.78 -6.69
C LEU A 40 -4.83 2.93 -5.79
N ARG A 41 -5.23 4.06 -6.38
CA ARG A 41 -5.83 5.21 -5.66
C ARG A 41 -7.35 5.21 -5.72
N ASP A 42 -7.96 4.20 -6.36
CA ASP A 42 -9.41 4.09 -6.45
C ASP A 42 -10.01 3.90 -5.05
N PRO A 43 -11.14 4.55 -4.72
CA PRO A 43 -11.77 4.41 -3.40
C PRO A 43 -12.32 2.99 -3.15
N SER A 44 -12.55 2.18 -4.20
CA SER A 44 -13.03 0.82 -4.05
C SER A 44 -11.90 -0.12 -3.64
N LYS A 45 -12.04 -0.69 -2.43
CA LYS A 45 -11.20 -1.79 -1.93
C LYS A 45 -11.04 -2.92 -2.95
N VAL A 46 -12.13 -3.30 -3.62
CA VAL A 46 -12.13 -4.44 -4.56
C VAL A 46 -11.25 -4.13 -5.78
N VAL A 47 -11.24 -2.88 -6.24
CA VAL A 47 -10.35 -2.43 -7.32
C VAL A 47 -8.90 -2.44 -6.85
N GLN A 48 -8.60 -1.88 -5.68
CA GLN A 48 -7.24 -1.90 -5.11
C GLN A 48 -6.71 -3.35 -4.99
N MET A 49 -7.53 -4.26 -4.46
CA MET A 49 -7.20 -5.68 -4.35
C MET A 49 -6.93 -6.33 -5.71
N ALA A 50 -7.78 -6.06 -6.71
CA ALA A 50 -7.61 -6.60 -8.05
C ALA A 50 -6.31 -6.13 -8.72
N VAL A 51 -5.83 -4.92 -8.41
CA VAL A 51 -4.53 -4.45 -8.92
C VAL A 51 -3.37 -5.16 -8.24
N ILE A 52 -3.44 -5.33 -6.91
CA ILE A 52 -2.34 -5.96 -6.15
C ILE A 52 -2.26 -7.47 -6.40
N GLN A 53 -3.37 -8.10 -6.79
CA GLN A 53 -3.39 -9.50 -7.22
C GLN A 53 -2.92 -9.69 -8.67
N SER A 54 -2.69 -8.61 -9.42
CA SER A 54 -2.23 -8.68 -10.80
C SER A 54 -0.85 -9.34 -10.89
N PRO A 55 -0.62 -10.28 -11.83
CA PRO A 55 0.68 -10.93 -12.01
C PRO A 55 1.77 -9.95 -12.46
N LYS A 56 1.39 -8.76 -12.96
CA LYS A 56 2.32 -7.71 -13.41
C LYS A 56 2.68 -6.71 -12.30
N ILE A 57 2.19 -6.91 -11.08
CA ILE A 57 2.51 -6.01 -9.96
C ILE A 57 3.98 -6.17 -9.58
N THR A 58 4.64 -5.05 -9.31
CA THR A 58 6.06 -5.03 -8.92
C THR A 58 6.22 -4.72 -7.44
N GLU A 59 7.34 -5.12 -6.83
CA GLU A 59 7.65 -4.77 -5.44
C GLU A 59 7.71 -3.24 -5.22
N SER A 60 8.13 -2.49 -6.24
CA SER A 60 8.14 -1.02 -6.18
C SER A 60 6.74 -0.43 -6.01
N GLU A 61 5.74 -1.02 -6.67
CA GLU A 61 4.34 -0.63 -6.54
C GLU A 61 3.79 -1.07 -5.18
N ILE A 62 4.13 -2.27 -4.71
CA ILE A 62 3.75 -2.73 -3.37
C ILE A 62 4.30 -1.82 -2.29
N LEU A 63 5.56 -1.38 -2.41
CA LEU A 63 6.17 -0.42 -1.48
C LEU A 63 5.41 0.92 -1.49
N MET A 64 5.01 1.40 -2.67
CA MET A 64 4.19 2.61 -2.79
C MET A 64 2.84 2.44 -2.09
N VAL A 65 2.18 1.30 -2.27
CA VAL A 65 0.92 0.98 -1.57
C VAL A 65 1.11 0.90 -0.07
N ALA A 66 2.15 0.21 0.41
CA ALA A 66 2.44 0.08 1.84
C ALA A 66 2.70 1.44 2.51
N ARG A 67 3.19 2.43 1.77
CA ARG A 67 3.38 3.82 2.25
C ARG A 67 2.11 4.66 2.18
N ASN A 68 1.12 4.25 1.39
CA ASN A 68 -0.08 5.03 1.18
C ASN A 68 -0.99 5.00 2.42
N ARG A 69 -1.28 6.16 3.00
CA ARG A 69 -2.13 6.31 4.19
C ARG A 69 -3.63 6.22 3.88
N GLN A 70 -4.01 6.26 2.60
CA GLN A 70 -5.39 6.17 2.12
C GLN A 70 -5.78 4.77 1.65
N VAL A 71 -4.85 3.81 1.72
CA VAL A 71 -5.14 2.42 1.35
C VAL A 71 -6.01 1.75 2.41
N GLU A 72 -6.87 0.84 1.97
CA GLU A 72 -7.68 0.02 2.86
C GLU A 72 -6.83 -1.00 3.64
N ASP A 73 -7.23 -1.30 4.88
CA ASP A 73 -6.44 -2.13 5.79
C ASP A 73 -6.34 -3.59 5.31
N ASP A 74 -7.40 -4.12 4.70
CA ASP A 74 -7.43 -5.44 4.05
C ASP A 74 -6.35 -5.59 2.96
N VAL A 75 -6.05 -4.51 2.24
CA VAL A 75 -5.01 -4.48 1.22
C VAL A 75 -3.63 -4.65 1.87
N LEU A 76 -3.40 -3.97 3.00
CA LEU A 76 -2.18 -4.13 3.79
C LEU A 76 -2.06 -5.54 4.39
N ARG A 77 -3.17 -6.13 4.86
CA ARG A 77 -3.20 -7.53 5.33
C ARG A 77 -2.83 -8.50 4.23
N TYR A 78 -3.35 -8.28 3.02
CA TYR A 78 -2.99 -9.09 1.87
C TYR A 78 -1.50 -8.97 1.57
N ILE A 79 -0.93 -7.74 1.58
CA ILE A 79 0.51 -7.55 1.40
C ILE A 79 1.31 -8.36 2.43
N VAL A 80 0.87 -8.34 3.69
CA VAL A 80 1.53 -9.04 4.79
C VAL A 80 1.46 -10.57 4.67
N SER A 81 0.40 -11.10 4.07
CA SER A 81 0.30 -12.55 3.82
C SER A 81 1.27 -13.06 2.74
N ARG A 82 1.80 -12.16 1.91
CA ARG A 82 2.71 -12.52 0.81
C ARG A 82 4.17 -12.54 1.31
N ARG A 83 4.71 -13.75 1.48
CA ARG A 83 6.08 -13.96 1.99
C ARG A 83 7.13 -13.24 1.15
N ASP A 84 6.98 -13.21 -0.17
CA ASP A 84 7.96 -12.58 -1.06
C ASP A 84 8.07 -11.08 -0.81
N TRP A 85 6.95 -10.40 -0.56
CA TRP A 85 6.94 -8.96 -0.26
C TRP A 85 7.40 -8.67 1.15
N ILE A 86 7.02 -9.50 2.13
CA ILE A 86 7.49 -9.33 3.50
C ILE A 86 9.00 -9.57 3.63
N LYS A 87 9.66 -10.35 2.77
CA LYS A 87 11.13 -10.45 2.78
C LYS A 87 11.81 -9.11 2.51
N ASN A 88 11.20 -8.24 1.70
CA ASN A 88 11.74 -6.93 1.38
C ASN A 88 11.67 -5.99 2.60
N TYR A 89 12.85 -5.58 3.07
CA TYR A 89 13.01 -4.73 4.25
C TYR A 89 12.25 -3.40 4.14
N SER A 90 12.29 -2.75 2.97
CA SER A 90 11.62 -1.46 2.75
C SER A 90 10.11 -1.59 2.88
N ILE A 91 9.54 -2.72 2.44
CA ILE A 91 8.10 -3.00 2.57
C ILE A 91 7.75 -3.21 4.05
N LYS A 92 8.56 -3.96 4.82
CA LYS A 92 8.33 -4.11 6.28
C LYS A 92 8.30 -2.76 7.00
N VAL A 93 9.31 -1.91 6.75
CA VAL A 93 9.39 -0.57 7.37
C VAL A 93 8.18 0.27 6.97
N ALA A 94 7.78 0.25 5.70
CA ALA A 94 6.61 0.99 5.23
C ALA A 94 5.33 0.53 5.93
N LEU A 95 5.10 -0.78 6.03
CA LEU A 95 3.95 -1.36 6.72
C LEU A 95 3.91 -0.93 8.19
N VAL A 96 5.03 -1.00 8.92
CA VAL A 96 5.07 -0.63 10.34
C VAL A 96 4.80 0.87 10.56
N ASN A 97 5.20 1.72 9.61
CA ASN A 97 4.97 3.17 9.69
C ASN A 97 3.57 3.60 9.20
N ASN A 98 2.80 2.70 8.58
CA ASN A 98 1.48 3.02 8.05
C ASN A 98 0.42 2.92 9.16
N PRO A 99 -0.36 3.99 9.43
CA PRO A 99 -1.40 3.98 10.47
C PRO A 99 -2.56 3.02 10.19
N LYS A 100 -2.78 2.63 8.93
CA LYS A 100 -3.82 1.68 8.53
C LYS A 100 -3.38 0.22 8.68
N THR A 101 -2.08 -0.04 8.91
CA THR A 101 -1.62 -1.39 9.19
C THR A 101 -2.19 -1.86 10.53
N PRO A 102 -2.85 -3.04 10.58
CA PRO A 102 -3.36 -3.57 11.84
C PRO A 102 -2.26 -3.68 12.91
N MET A 103 -2.56 -3.24 14.14
CA MET A 103 -1.60 -3.15 15.24
C MET A 103 -0.84 -4.47 15.48
N ALA A 104 -1.55 -5.60 15.47
CA ALA A 104 -0.96 -6.92 15.68
C ALA A 104 0.11 -7.26 14.62
N VAL A 105 -0.12 -6.85 13.37
CA VAL A 105 0.84 -7.04 12.28
C VAL A 105 2.07 -6.14 12.48
N ALA A 106 1.86 -4.87 12.78
CA ALA A 106 2.95 -3.92 12.98
C ALA A 106 3.86 -4.36 14.15
N LEU A 107 3.27 -4.79 15.28
CA LEU A 107 4.01 -5.33 16.42
C LEU A 107 4.84 -6.57 16.06
N ARG A 108 4.29 -7.49 15.25
CA ARG A 108 5.00 -8.69 14.80
C ARG A 108 6.21 -8.38 13.92
N LEU A 109 6.20 -7.25 13.21
CA LEU A 109 7.30 -6.86 12.33
C LEU A 109 8.43 -6.11 13.06
N ILE A 110 8.17 -5.51 14.23
CA ILE A 110 9.16 -4.74 15.03
C ILE A 110 10.48 -5.50 15.27
N PRO A 111 10.48 -6.78 15.69
CA PRO A 111 11.73 -7.49 15.98
C PRO A 111 12.68 -7.61 14.78
N SER A 112 12.16 -7.47 13.56
CA SER A 112 12.90 -7.58 12.31
C SER A 112 13.45 -6.25 11.78
N LEU A 113 13.19 -5.13 12.46
CA LEU A 113 13.64 -3.80 12.06
C LEU A 113 15.03 -3.48 12.62
N ALA A 114 15.80 -2.68 11.86
CA ALA A 114 17.10 -2.20 12.28
C ALA A 114 16.98 -1.10 13.36
N PRO A 115 18.02 -0.89 14.19
CA PRO A 115 18.00 0.12 15.25
C PRO A 115 17.66 1.54 14.78
N LYS A 116 18.14 1.92 13.58
CA LYS A 116 17.83 3.24 13.00
C LYS A 116 16.33 3.43 12.79
N ASP A 117 15.65 2.44 12.22
CA ASP A 117 14.23 2.52 11.91
C ASP A 117 13.34 2.37 13.14
N LEU A 118 13.78 1.58 14.14
CA LEU A 118 13.14 1.56 15.45
C LEU A 118 13.20 2.94 16.13
N SER A 119 14.36 3.62 16.06
CA SER A 119 14.53 4.97 16.62
C SER A 119 13.61 5.98 15.92
N ASN A 120 13.49 5.87 14.60
CA ASN A 120 12.54 6.67 13.82
C ASN A 120 11.09 6.39 14.24
N LEU A 121 10.74 5.13 14.49
CA LEU A 121 9.39 4.74 14.92
C LEU A 121 9.04 5.32 16.29
N VAL A 122 9.98 5.31 17.25
CA VAL A 122 9.80 5.90 18.59
C VAL A 122 9.51 7.40 18.51
N ARG A 123 10.15 8.12 17.57
CA ARG A 123 9.98 9.56 17.38
C ARG A 123 8.76 9.92 16.53
N SER A 124 8.16 8.96 15.85
CA SER A 124 7.09 9.20 14.88
C SER A 124 5.76 9.50 15.59
N LYS A 125 5.19 10.67 15.31
CA LYS A 125 3.83 11.03 15.75
C LYS A 125 2.73 10.35 14.92
N ALA A 126 3.12 9.72 13.82
CA ALA A 126 2.19 9.11 12.87
C ALA A 126 1.75 7.70 13.29
N VAL A 127 2.40 7.09 14.29
CA VAL A 127 2.13 5.74 14.75
C VAL A 127 1.54 5.74 16.16
N PRO A 128 0.73 4.73 16.52
CA PRO A 128 0.13 4.68 17.85
C PRO A 128 1.19 4.52 18.95
N ARG A 129 0.94 5.11 20.12
CA ARG A 129 1.87 5.09 21.27
C ARG A 129 2.32 3.68 21.68
N ALA A 130 1.42 2.70 21.60
CA ALA A 130 1.73 1.31 21.91
C ALA A 130 2.83 0.73 20.99
N LEU A 131 2.82 1.10 19.71
CA LEU A 131 3.80 0.67 18.72
C LEU A 131 5.16 1.34 18.97
N ALA A 132 5.15 2.65 19.27
CA ALA A 132 6.35 3.39 19.65
C ALA A 132 7.00 2.80 20.92
N ALA A 133 6.20 2.50 21.95
CA ALA A 133 6.69 1.87 23.18
C ALA A 133 7.28 0.47 22.93
N ALA A 134 6.70 -0.32 22.01
CA ALA A 134 7.25 -1.62 21.63
C ALA A 134 8.60 -1.50 20.90
N ALA A 135 8.76 -0.52 20.00
CA ALA A 135 10.03 -0.26 19.36
C ALA A 135 11.10 0.24 20.35
N GLU A 136 10.72 1.06 21.32
CA GLU A 136 11.63 1.53 22.37
C GLU A 136 12.15 0.37 23.24
N ARG A 137 11.26 -0.56 23.63
CA ARG A 137 11.67 -1.78 24.34
C ARG A 137 12.66 -2.60 23.52
N ARG A 138 12.36 -2.81 22.24
CA ARG A 138 13.25 -3.56 21.33
C ARG A 138 14.63 -2.91 21.18
N LEU A 139 14.70 -1.59 21.12
CA LEU A 139 15.97 -0.86 21.08
C LEU A 139 16.79 -1.05 22.36
N LYS A 140 16.14 -1.07 23.53
CA LYS A 140 16.82 -1.30 24.81
C LYS A 140 17.40 -2.71 24.89
N GLU A 141 16.67 -3.72 24.40
CA GLU A 141 17.15 -5.10 24.33
C GLU A 141 18.39 -5.25 23.44
N MET A 142 18.44 -4.55 22.29
CA MET A 142 19.58 -4.63 21.35
C MET A 142 20.86 -3.97 21.88
N ARG A 143 20.78 -3.16 22.94
CA ARG A 143 21.91 -2.44 23.54
C ARG A 143 22.48 -3.14 24.78
N ARG A 144 21.80 -4.18 25.26
CA ARG A 144 22.25 -5.05 26.35
C ARG A 144 23.10 -6.16 25.78
#